data_AF-A0AAW6NKT6-F1
#
_entry.id   AF-A0AAW6NKT6-F1
#
_cell.length_a   1.000
_cell.length_b   1.000
_cell.length_c   1.000
_cell.angle_alpha   90.00
_cell.angle_beta   90.00
_cell.angle_gamma   90.00
#
_symmetry.space_group_name_H-M   'P 1'
#
loop_
_entity.id
_entity.type
_entity.pdbx_description
1 polymer ?
#
loop_
_entity_poly.entity_id
_entity_poly.type
_entity_poly.pdbx_seq_one_letter_code
_entity_poly.pdbx_strand_id
1 'polypeptide(L)'
;ECLVYLHRYNETTLPRMRTEYVTPLLGQMDSRIERLRLQQNEAETAEAKRIGKEIDSLTKQLTELRSFDDQLKHYADMKIQLDLDDGVKVNYGKFGTLLAEVKAITGDKAE
;
A
#
# COMPACT_ATOMS: atom_id res chain seq x y z
N GLU A 1 6.80 3.13 -2.70
CA GLU A 1 6.25 4.30 -1.98
C GLU A 1 5.36 5.11 -2.91
N CYS A 2 4.40 5.87 -2.36
CA CYS A 2 3.47 6.71 -3.12
C CYS A 2 3.50 8.14 -2.54
N LEU A 3 3.44 9.15 -3.40
CA LEU A 3 3.41 10.55 -3.00
C LEU A 3 2.10 11.20 -3.44
N VAL A 4 1.39 11.80 -2.50
CA VAL A 4 0.14 12.52 -2.76
C VAL A 4 0.31 13.97 -2.32
N TYR A 5 0.01 14.90 -3.23
CA TYR A 5 0.06 16.32 -2.95
C TYR A 5 -1.26 16.78 -2.32
N LEU A 6 -1.19 17.25 -1.06
CA LEU A 6 -2.37 17.66 -0.29
C LEU A 6 -3.18 18.77 -1.00
N HIS A 7 -2.51 19.70 -1.69
CA HIS A 7 -3.18 20.77 -2.45
C HIS A 7 -3.99 20.28 -3.66
N ARG A 8 -3.84 19.03 -4.08
CA ARG A 8 -4.64 18.39 -5.15
C ARG A 8 -5.55 17.28 -4.62
N TYR A 9 -5.51 17.03 -3.33
CA TYR A 9 -6.29 15.98 -2.72
C TYR A 9 -7.78 16.33 -2.78
N ASN A 10 -8.60 15.32 -3.01
CA ASN A 10 -10.05 15.35 -2.86
C ASN A 10 -10.56 13.96 -2.43
N GLU A 11 -11.84 13.86 -2.06
CA GLU A 11 -12.45 12.61 -1.56
C GLU A 11 -12.35 11.42 -2.52
N THR A 12 -12.12 11.65 -3.81
CA THR A 12 -11.93 10.57 -4.81
C THR A 12 -10.49 10.05 -4.89
N THR A 13 -9.53 10.74 -4.26
CA THR A 13 -8.11 10.43 -4.39
C THR A 13 -7.76 9.04 -3.85
N LEU A 14 -8.26 8.67 -2.67
CA LEU A 14 -8.01 7.34 -2.10
C LEU A 14 -8.74 6.21 -2.88
N PRO A 15 -10.04 6.34 -3.23
CA PRO A 15 -10.70 5.37 -4.12
C PRO A 15 -9.98 5.15 -5.45
N ARG A 16 -9.49 6.24 -6.08
CA ARG A 16 -8.73 6.17 -7.33
C ARG A 16 -7.37 5.52 -7.13
N MET A 17 -6.66 5.87 -6.06
CA MET A 17 -5.39 5.21 -5.72
C MET A 17 -5.57 3.70 -5.59
N ARG A 18 -6.64 3.27 -4.92
CA ARG A 18 -6.96 1.86 -4.73
C ARG A 18 -7.26 1.13 -6.05
N THR A 19 -8.10 1.73 -6.89
CA THR A 19 -8.60 1.11 -8.12
C THR A 19 -7.58 1.15 -9.25
N GLU A 20 -6.89 2.27 -9.42
CA GLU A 20 -5.98 2.50 -10.54
C GLU A 20 -4.56 1.97 -10.27
N TYR A 21 -4.15 1.78 -8.99
CA TYR A 21 -2.77 1.41 -8.65
C TYR A 21 -2.67 0.16 -7.76
N VAL A 22 -3.31 0.16 -6.59
CA VAL A 22 -3.13 -0.93 -5.61
C VAL A 22 -3.73 -2.26 -6.09
N THR A 23 -4.97 -2.24 -6.56
CA THR A 23 -5.65 -3.44 -7.07
C THR A 23 -4.90 -4.09 -8.25
N PRO A 24 -4.48 -3.33 -9.28
CA PRO A 24 -3.65 -3.88 -10.34
C PRO A 24 -2.31 -4.45 -9.84
N LEU A 25 -1.64 -3.76 -8.91
CA LEU A 25 -0.36 -4.22 -8.37
C LEU A 25 -0.50 -5.54 -7.60
N LEU A 26 -1.55 -5.69 -6.80
CA LEU A 26 -1.88 -6.96 -6.13
C LEU A 26 -1.99 -8.10 -7.15
N GLY A 27 -2.77 -7.91 -8.22
CA GLY A 27 -2.94 -8.91 -9.26
C GLY A 27 -1.65 -9.25 -10.00
N GLN A 28 -0.82 -8.25 -10.29
CA GLN A 28 0.49 -8.46 -10.93
C GLN A 28 1.47 -9.23 -10.04
N MET A 29 1.50 -8.93 -8.73
CA MET A 29 2.35 -9.62 -7.77
C MET A 29 1.93 -11.07 -7.58
N ASP A 30 0.63 -11.33 -7.43
CA ASP A 30 0.07 -12.68 -7.32
C ASP A 30 0.39 -13.51 -8.58
N SER A 31 0.15 -12.93 -9.76
CA SER A 31 0.49 -13.57 -11.05
C SER A 31 1.99 -13.85 -11.20
N ARG A 32 2.85 -12.96 -10.68
CA ARG A 32 4.31 -13.15 -10.70
C ARG A 32 4.72 -14.31 -9.78
N ILE A 33 4.13 -14.40 -8.58
CA ILE A 33 4.38 -15.50 -7.64
C ILE A 33 3.98 -16.84 -8.28
N GLU A 34 2.81 -16.92 -8.90
CA GLU A 34 2.36 -18.14 -9.57
C GLU A 34 3.29 -18.55 -10.73
N ARG A 35 3.76 -17.59 -11.53
CA ARG A 35 4.74 -17.86 -12.58
C ARG A 35 6.07 -18.38 -12.00
N LEU A 36 6.56 -17.79 -10.92
CA LEU A 36 7.77 -18.25 -10.26
C LEU A 36 7.60 -19.66 -9.67
N ARG A 37 6.42 -19.99 -9.13
CA ARG A 37 6.12 -21.34 -8.63
C ARG A 37 6.19 -22.38 -9.75
N LEU A 38 5.65 -22.07 -10.93
CA LEU A 38 5.77 -22.96 -12.09
C LEU A 38 7.26 -23.14 -12.49
N GLN A 39 8.01 -22.05 -12.58
CA GLN A 39 9.45 -22.10 -12.87
C GLN A 39 10.24 -22.89 -11.82
N GLN A 40 9.89 -22.77 -10.54
CA GLN A 40 10.52 -23.51 -9.45
C GLN A 40 10.37 -25.01 -9.62
N ASN A 41 9.21 -25.48 -10.08
CA ASN A 41 8.93 -26.90 -10.28
C ASN A 41 9.74 -27.52 -11.42
N GLU A 42 10.11 -26.70 -12.42
CA GLU A 42 10.89 -27.12 -13.59
C GLU A 42 12.40 -26.93 -13.40
N ALA A 43 12.82 -26.23 -12.35
CA ALA A 43 14.21 -25.83 -12.12
C ALA A 43 15.06 -26.91 -11.42
N GLU A 44 16.36 -26.89 -11.70
CA GLU A 44 17.33 -27.71 -10.98
C GLU A 44 17.51 -27.25 -9.52
N THR A 45 18.02 -28.12 -8.65
CA THR A 45 17.99 -27.93 -7.17
C THR A 45 18.55 -26.59 -6.69
N ALA A 46 19.64 -26.09 -7.28
CA ALA A 46 20.24 -24.82 -6.89
C ALA A 46 19.39 -23.61 -7.32
N GLU A 47 18.81 -23.67 -8.53
CA GLU A 47 17.94 -22.63 -9.07
C GLU A 47 16.57 -22.63 -8.39
N ALA A 48 15.97 -23.80 -8.16
CA ALA A 48 14.73 -23.96 -7.42
C ALA A 48 14.81 -23.35 -6.01
N LYS A 49 15.96 -23.48 -5.34
CA LYS A 49 16.20 -22.84 -4.03
C LYS A 49 16.27 -21.31 -4.13
N ARG A 50 16.84 -20.76 -5.20
CA ARG A 50 16.87 -19.30 -5.44
C ARG A 50 15.48 -18.76 -5.72
N ILE A 51 14.74 -19.42 -6.61
CA ILE A 51 13.36 -19.06 -6.96
C ILE A 51 12.47 -19.10 -5.71
N GLY A 52 12.63 -20.12 -4.85
CA GLY A 52 11.90 -20.21 -3.59
C GLY A 52 12.10 -18.99 -2.68
N LYS A 53 13.34 -18.48 -2.55
CA LYS A 53 13.60 -17.27 -1.78
C LYS A 53 12.94 -16.02 -2.39
N GLU A 54 12.87 -15.93 -3.72
CA GLU A 54 12.19 -14.84 -4.40
C GLU A 54 10.67 -14.90 -4.16
N ILE A 55 10.08 -16.11 -4.25
CA ILE A 55 8.67 -16.36 -3.90
C ILE A 55 8.39 -15.94 -2.46
N ASP A 56 9.23 -16.34 -1.49
CA ASP A 56 9.05 -15.97 -0.08
C ASP A 56 9.10 -14.46 0.12
N SER A 57 10.03 -13.77 -0.55
CA SER A 57 10.14 -12.32 -0.49
C SER A 57 8.91 -11.62 -1.07
N LEU A 58 8.47 -12.03 -2.27
CA LEU A 58 7.30 -11.47 -2.93
C LEU A 58 6.02 -11.77 -2.16
N THR A 59 5.92 -12.93 -1.53
CA THR A 59 4.75 -13.31 -0.70
C THR A 59 4.65 -12.40 0.51
N LYS A 60 5.77 -12.08 1.19
CA LYS A 60 5.78 -11.11 2.29
C LYS A 60 5.31 -9.73 1.85
N GLN A 61 5.86 -9.24 0.74
CA GLN A 61 5.46 -7.95 0.16
C GLN A 61 3.98 -7.95 -0.25
N LEU A 62 3.46 -9.07 -0.79
CA LEU A 62 2.05 -9.21 -1.15
C LEU A 62 1.15 -9.16 0.10
N THR A 63 1.55 -9.82 1.19
CA THR A 63 0.83 -9.75 2.48
C THR A 63 0.80 -8.32 3.03
N GLU A 64 1.92 -7.61 2.99
CA GLU A 64 1.98 -6.19 3.40
C GLU A 64 1.07 -5.32 2.52
N LEU A 65 1.11 -5.53 1.19
CA LEU A 65 0.25 -4.77 0.26
C LEU A 65 -1.23 -5.06 0.45
N ARG A 66 -1.62 -6.30 0.79
CA ARG A 66 -3.00 -6.66 1.14
C ARG A 66 -3.46 -5.94 2.41
N SER A 67 -2.62 -5.92 3.45
CA SER A 67 -2.92 -5.18 4.68
C SER A 67 -3.04 -3.67 4.41
N PHE A 68 -2.23 -3.13 3.50
CA PHE A 68 -2.34 -1.74 3.07
C PHE A 68 -3.63 -1.49 2.26
N ASP A 69 -4.05 -2.40 1.37
CA ASP A 69 -5.32 -2.27 0.62
C ASP A 69 -6.52 -2.19 1.57
N ASP A 70 -6.54 -3.00 2.62
CA ASP A 70 -7.60 -2.98 3.63
C ASP A 70 -7.67 -1.63 4.37
N GLN A 71 -6.51 -1.10 4.78
CA GLN A 71 -6.44 0.23 5.39
C GLN A 71 -6.90 1.30 4.39
N LEU A 72 -6.38 1.26 3.16
CA LEU A 72 -6.73 2.21 2.13
C LEU A 72 -8.22 2.22 1.82
N LYS A 73 -8.84 1.03 1.75
CA LYS A 73 -10.29 0.88 1.58
C LYS A 73 -11.05 1.56 2.72
N HIS A 74 -10.65 1.29 3.97
CA HIS A 74 -11.28 1.91 5.14
C HIS A 74 -11.28 3.44 5.06
N TYR A 75 -10.13 4.05 4.80
CA TYR A 75 -10.03 5.51 4.68
C TYR A 75 -10.70 6.07 3.41
N ALA A 76 -10.74 5.30 2.32
CA ALA A 76 -11.49 5.67 1.12
C ALA A 76 -13.00 5.75 1.41
N ASP A 77 -13.54 4.81 2.19
CA ASP A 77 -14.95 4.78 2.59
C ASP A 77 -15.31 5.94 3.54
N MET A 78 -14.35 6.43 4.34
CA MET A 78 -14.53 7.61 5.20
C MET A 78 -14.71 8.91 4.42
N LYS A 79 -14.34 8.95 3.12
CA LYS A 79 -14.39 10.15 2.27
C LYS A 79 -13.83 11.40 2.95
N ILE A 80 -12.59 11.29 3.45
CA ILE A 80 -11.93 12.40 4.15
C ILE A 80 -11.95 13.65 3.27
N GLN A 81 -12.48 14.74 3.84
CA GLN A 81 -12.39 16.08 3.29
C GLN A 81 -11.39 16.91 4.09
N LEU A 82 -10.70 17.80 3.40
CA LEU A 82 -9.69 18.67 3.98
C LEU A 82 -10.22 20.09 4.04
N ASP A 83 -10.09 20.71 5.20
CA ASP A 83 -10.32 22.12 5.39
C ASP A 83 -8.95 22.80 5.47
N LEU A 84 -8.67 23.76 4.58
CA LEU A 84 -7.37 24.41 4.53
C LEU A 84 -7.12 25.29 5.76
N ASP A 85 -8.18 25.72 6.45
CA ASP A 85 -8.08 26.54 7.66
C ASP A 85 -7.68 25.72 8.90
N ASP A 86 -7.88 24.39 8.89
CA ASP A 86 -7.42 23.48 9.96
C ASP A 86 -5.88 23.38 10.06
N GLY A 87 -5.18 23.79 9.00
CA GLY A 87 -3.73 23.69 8.89
C GLY A 87 -3.22 22.27 8.55
N VAL A 88 -1.94 22.20 8.20
CA VAL A 88 -1.35 21.00 7.57
C VAL A 88 -1.28 19.80 8.52
N LYS A 89 -0.93 20.01 9.81
CA LYS A 89 -0.78 18.91 10.78
C LYS A 89 -2.11 18.22 11.07
N VAL A 90 -3.17 18.99 11.28
CA VAL A 90 -4.52 18.46 11.54
C VAL A 90 -5.00 17.67 10.33
N ASN A 91 -4.82 18.21 9.12
CA ASN A 91 -5.19 17.51 7.90
C ASN A 91 -4.38 16.24 7.65
N TYR A 92 -3.08 16.20 7.97
CA TYR A 92 -2.30 14.96 7.89
C TYR A 92 -2.75 13.90 8.90
N GLY A 93 -3.12 14.31 10.12
CA GLY A 93 -3.65 13.40 11.13
C GLY A 93 -4.89 12.62 10.68
N LYS A 94 -5.73 13.22 9.82
CA LYS A 94 -6.93 12.57 9.28
C LYS A 94 -6.64 11.27 8.50
N PHE A 95 -5.43 11.11 7.96
CA PHE A 95 -5.04 9.91 7.19
C PHE A 95 -4.44 8.78 8.05
N GLY A 96 -4.23 9.03 9.35
CA GLY A 96 -3.74 8.05 10.31
C GLY A 96 -2.59 7.19 9.78
N THR A 97 -2.78 5.87 9.77
CA THR A 97 -1.74 4.89 9.41
C THR A 97 -1.39 4.85 7.92
N LEU A 98 -2.14 5.53 7.04
CA LEU A 98 -1.74 5.67 5.63
C LEU A 98 -0.54 6.61 5.47
N LEU A 99 -0.33 7.50 6.43
CA LEU A 99 0.79 8.43 6.41
C LEU A 99 2.04 7.72 6.92
N ALA A 100 3.09 7.74 6.11
CA ALA A 100 4.41 7.32 6.59
C ALA A 100 4.85 8.26 7.73
N GLU A 101 5.49 7.70 8.76
CA GLU A 101 6.06 8.48 9.87
C GLU A 101 5.07 9.38 10.61
N VAL A 102 3.82 8.91 10.82
CA VAL A 102 2.73 9.64 11.52
C VAL A 102 3.24 10.43 12.73
N LYS A 103 3.97 9.78 13.63
CA LYS A 103 4.48 10.39 14.87
C LYS A 103 5.41 11.59 14.63
N ALA A 104 6.23 11.55 13.58
CA ALA A 104 7.12 12.67 13.24
C ALA A 104 6.32 13.88 12.70
N ILE A 105 5.19 13.63 12.05
CA ILE A 105 4.41 14.66 11.35
C ILE A 105 3.34 15.28 12.29
N THR A 106 2.65 14.46 13.08
CA THR A 106 1.53 14.91 13.93
C THR A 106 1.91 15.11 15.40
N GLY A 107 3.06 14.59 15.86
CA GLY A 107 3.48 14.60 17.26
C GLY A 107 2.75 13.54 18.11
N ASP A 108 2.96 13.54 19.44
CA ASP A 108 2.42 12.53 20.37
C ASP A 108 0.88 12.58 20.56
N LYS A 109 0.18 13.49 19.88
CA LYS A 109 -1.28 13.68 19.97
C LYS A 109 -2.07 13.08 18.80
N ALA A 110 -1.58 12.01 18.19
CA ALA A 110 -2.41 11.21 17.29
C ALA A 110 -3.26 10.26 18.15
N GLU A 111 -4.47 10.70 18.52
CA GLU A 111 -5.54 9.80 18.99
C GLU A 111 -6.18 9.08 17.80
#